data_AF-A0A7K3M4Y1-F1
#
_entry.id   AF-A0A7K3M4Y1-F1
#
_cell.length_a   1.000
_cell.length_b   1.000
_cell.length_c   1.000
_cell.angle_alpha   90.00
_cell.angle_beta   90.00
_cell.angle_gamma   90.00
#
_symmetry.space_group_name_H-M   'P 1'
#
loop_
_entity.id
_entity.type
_entity.pdbx_description
1 polymer ?
#
loop_
_entity_poly.entity_id
_entity_poly.type
_entity_poly.pdbx_seq_one_letter_code
_entity_poly.pdbx_strand_id
1 'polypeptide(L)'
;MATLLTTLLIVVAATYVGYTMLVGEGTERDDNAPVSMTTWVDEAGDVCFAVAEEYPLLTQGSESRLDSDNLETVSAGVQTLNTRIQDLPPLTEDMAQDEVDAIVALGPPARDAWLSLEDDDDVSEDDLSDASTLTSAYVGGLVELGADCGVLD
;
A
#
# COMPACT_ATOMS: atom_id res chain seq x y z
N MET A 1 -51.62 -18.22 0.37
CA MET A 1 -50.51 -17.33 -0.02
C MET A 1 -49.20 -17.99 0.40
N ALA A 2 -48.67 -18.92 -0.41
CA ALA A 2 -47.41 -19.62 -0.09
C ALA A 2 -46.72 -20.19 -1.34
N THR A 3 -46.97 -19.63 -2.52
CA THR A 3 -46.53 -20.22 -3.80
C THR A 3 -45.78 -19.25 -4.72
N LEU A 4 -45.58 -17.99 -4.31
CA LEU A 4 -44.87 -16.98 -5.10
C LEU A 4 -43.39 -16.77 -4.71
N LEU A 5 -42.92 -17.39 -3.62
CA LEU A 5 -41.56 -17.19 -3.11
C LEU A 5 -40.54 -18.23 -3.62
N THR A 6 -41.00 -19.38 -4.13
CA THR A 6 -40.10 -20.50 -4.46
C THR A 6 -39.49 -20.39 -5.86
N THR A 7 -40.15 -19.70 -6.79
CA THR A 7 -39.67 -19.55 -8.18
C THR A 7 -38.56 -18.51 -8.33
N LEU A 8 -38.47 -17.53 -7.41
CA LEU A 8 -37.45 -16.48 -7.48
C LEU A 8 -36.04 -17.00 -7.15
N LEU A 9 -35.93 -18.02 -6.28
CA LEU A 9 -34.64 -18.57 -5.84
C LEU A 9 -33.95 -19.45 -6.88
N ILE A 10 -34.70 -20.07 -7.80
CA ILE A 10 -34.12 -21.00 -8.78
C ILE A 10 -33.50 -20.27 -9.98
N VAL A 11 -33.98 -19.07 -10.32
CA VAL A 11 -33.46 -18.31 -11.46
C VAL A 11 -32.14 -17.59 -11.12
N VAL A 12 -31.89 -17.26 -9.85
CA VAL A 12 -30.64 -16.61 -9.42
C VAL A 12 -29.46 -17.61 -9.36
N ALA A 13 -29.73 -18.90 -9.10
CA ALA A 13 -28.69 -19.92 -9.08
C ALA A 13 -28.17 -20.28 -10.48
N ALA A 14 -29.00 -20.15 -11.53
CA ALA A 14 -28.60 -20.49 -12.90
C ALA A 14 -27.74 -19.41 -13.57
N THR A 15 -27.90 -18.13 -13.20
CA THR A 15 -27.04 -17.05 -13.69
C THR A 15 -25.66 -17.05 -13.04
N TYR A 16 -25.48 -17.63 -11.85
CA TYR A 16 -24.18 -17.70 -11.20
C TYR A 16 -23.28 -18.81 -11.76
N VAL A 17 -23.85 -19.96 -12.13
CA VAL A 17 -23.08 -21.09 -12.69
C VAL A 17 -22.78 -20.89 -14.19
N GLY A 18 -23.63 -20.16 -14.92
CA GLY A 18 -23.38 -19.87 -16.33
C GLY A 18 -22.23 -18.88 -16.58
N TYR A 19 -21.94 -17.99 -15.63
CA TYR A 19 -20.88 -16.98 -15.78
C TYR A 19 -19.49 -17.53 -15.46
N THR A 20 -19.39 -18.57 -14.61
CA THR A 20 -18.09 -19.18 -14.26
C THR A 20 -17.57 -20.16 -15.31
N MET A 21 -18.43 -20.66 -16.20
CA MET A 21 -18.03 -21.61 -17.25
C MET A 21 -17.74 -20.96 -18.61
N LEU A 22 -17.99 -19.65 -18.78
CA LEU A 22 -17.75 -18.91 -20.03
C LEU A 22 -16.51 -18.00 -19.99
N VAL A 23 -15.91 -17.82 -18.83
CA VAL A 23 -14.57 -17.24 -18.69
C VAL A 23 -13.63 -18.41 -18.50
N GLY A 24 -13.20 -18.98 -19.62
CA GLY A 24 -12.19 -20.04 -19.63
C GLY A 24 -10.99 -19.63 -18.80
N GLU A 25 -10.41 -20.63 -18.12
CA GLU A 25 -9.05 -20.68 -17.58
C GLU A 25 -8.28 -19.38 -17.83
N GLY A 26 -8.57 -18.39 -17.00
CA GLY A 26 -7.84 -17.14 -17.00
C GLY A 26 -6.44 -17.51 -16.56
N THR A 27 -5.49 -17.39 -17.47
CA THR A 27 -4.06 -17.27 -17.16
C THR A 27 -3.91 -16.63 -15.79
N GLU A 28 -3.30 -17.34 -14.85
CA GLU A 28 -2.83 -16.77 -13.60
C GLU A 28 -2.24 -15.40 -13.96
N ARG A 29 -2.85 -14.32 -13.48
CA ARG A 29 -2.34 -12.97 -13.73
C ARG A 29 -0.93 -13.02 -13.17
N ASP A 30 0.06 -12.90 -14.04
CA ASP A 30 1.43 -12.78 -13.58
C ASP A 30 1.51 -11.41 -12.91
N ASP A 31 1.42 -11.40 -11.58
CA ASP A 31 1.49 -10.18 -10.78
C ASP A 31 2.87 -9.48 -10.93
N ASN A 32 3.83 -10.12 -11.62
CA ASN A 32 5.14 -9.55 -11.97
C ASN A 32 5.25 -9.16 -13.46
N ALA A 33 4.16 -9.21 -14.23
CA ALA A 33 4.18 -8.75 -15.61
C ALA A 33 4.52 -7.25 -15.65
N PRO A 34 5.50 -6.81 -16.46
CA PRO A 34 5.88 -5.41 -16.51
C PRO A 34 4.71 -4.49 -16.88
N VAL A 35 4.61 -3.34 -16.20
CA VAL A 35 3.54 -2.35 -16.39
C VAL A 35 4.09 -1.02 -16.93
N SER A 36 3.20 -0.11 -17.34
CA SER A 36 3.60 1.25 -17.69
C SER A 36 3.75 2.13 -16.45
N MET A 37 4.53 3.21 -16.56
CA MET A 37 4.68 4.19 -15.46
C MET A 37 3.34 4.69 -14.91
N THR A 38 2.37 4.99 -15.78
CA THR A 38 1.02 5.45 -15.35
C THR A 38 0.30 4.38 -14.52
N THR A 39 0.39 3.11 -14.91
CA THR A 39 -0.25 2.02 -14.16
C THR A 39 0.43 1.85 -12.80
N TRP A 40 1.76 1.95 -12.77
CA TRP A 40 2.52 1.82 -11.53
C TRP A 40 2.20 2.93 -10.52
N VAL A 41 2.13 4.19 -10.96
CA VAL A 41 1.80 5.31 -10.05
C VAL A 41 0.36 5.24 -9.55
N ASP A 42 -0.58 4.75 -10.38
CA ASP A 42 -1.97 4.51 -9.98
C ASP A 42 -2.01 3.42 -8.89
N GLU A 43 -1.32 2.29 -9.11
CA GLU A 43 -1.23 1.19 -8.12
C GLU A 43 -0.51 1.61 -6.84
N ALA A 44 0.55 2.41 -6.92
CA ALA A 44 1.23 2.99 -5.76
C ALA A 44 0.30 3.94 -4.97
N GLY A 45 -0.52 4.73 -5.65
CA GLY A 45 -1.57 5.54 -5.03
C GLY A 45 -2.59 4.68 -4.27
N ASP A 46 -3.08 3.61 -4.90
CA ASP A 46 -4.00 2.65 -4.26
C ASP A 46 -3.38 2.01 -3.00
N VAL A 47 -2.09 1.67 -3.04
CA VAL A 47 -1.35 1.20 -1.85
C VAL A 47 -1.34 2.26 -0.74
N CYS A 48 -1.04 3.51 -1.08
CA CYS A 48 -1.03 4.61 -0.11
C CYS A 48 -2.40 4.82 0.54
N PHE A 49 -3.50 4.76 -0.24
CA PHE A 49 -4.85 4.82 0.31
C PHE A 49 -5.19 3.63 1.19
N ALA A 50 -4.86 2.41 0.77
CA ALA A 50 -5.12 1.21 1.58
C ALA A 50 -4.35 1.28 2.92
N VAL A 51 -3.10 1.73 2.92
CA VAL A 51 -2.32 1.94 4.14
C VAL A 51 -2.94 3.04 5.01
N ALA A 52 -3.40 4.14 4.43
CA ALA A 52 -4.09 5.21 5.16
C ALA A 52 -5.37 4.71 5.86
N GLU A 53 -6.13 3.83 5.21
CA GLU A 53 -7.34 3.21 5.78
C GLU A 53 -7.01 2.20 6.89
N GLU A 54 -5.97 1.39 6.71
CA GLU A 54 -5.53 0.38 7.69
C GLU A 54 -4.82 1.01 8.90
N TYR A 55 -4.08 2.10 8.69
CA TYR A 55 -3.26 2.77 9.69
C TYR A 55 -3.57 4.29 9.74
N PRO A 56 -4.73 4.70 10.28
CA PRO A 56 -5.15 6.11 10.29
C PRO A 56 -4.23 7.06 11.07
N LEU A 57 -3.29 6.55 11.85
CA LEU A 57 -2.27 7.38 12.52
C LEU A 57 -1.29 8.02 11.54
N LEU A 58 -1.05 7.38 10.39
CA LEU A 58 -0.17 7.94 9.35
C LEU A 58 -0.79 9.15 8.66
N THR A 59 -2.11 9.30 8.67
CA THR A 59 -2.80 10.44 8.03
C THR A 59 -2.98 11.64 8.96
N GLN A 60 -2.51 11.56 10.21
CA GLN A 60 -2.67 12.60 11.23
C GLN A 60 -1.45 13.52 11.32
N GLY A 61 -0.55 13.45 10.33
CA GLY A 61 0.66 14.26 10.23
C GLY A 61 1.78 13.81 11.18
N SER A 62 2.90 14.53 11.12
CA SER A 62 4.12 14.18 11.84
C SER A 62 3.95 14.19 13.36
N GLU A 63 3.12 15.07 13.93
CA GLU A 63 2.90 15.12 15.39
C GLU A 63 2.40 13.78 15.96
N SER A 64 1.53 13.08 15.23
CA SER A 64 1.02 11.77 15.68
C SER A 64 2.07 10.67 15.58
N ARG A 65 3.03 10.81 14.65
CA ARG A 65 4.19 9.92 14.51
C ARG A 65 5.23 10.13 15.62
N LEU A 66 5.26 11.33 16.22
CA LEU A 66 6.19 11.67 17.30
C LEU A 66 5.71 11.21 18.70
N ASP A 67 4.51 10.65 18.79
CA ASP A 67 4.00 10.09 20.04
C ASP A 67 4.47 8.64 20.19
N SER A 68 5.24 8.36 21.24
CA SER A 68 5.78 7.02 21.51
C SER A 68 4.68 5.99 21.80
N ASP A 69 3.49 6.40 22.26
CA ASP A 69 2.35 5.51 22.43
C ASP A 69 1.83 4.96 21.08
N ASN A 70 2.18 5.63 19.97
CA ASN A 70 1.77 5.25 18.61
C ASN A 70 2.84 4.42 17.87
N LEU A 71 4.00 4.17 18.48
CA LEU A 71 5.17 3.59 17.82
C LEU A 71 4.86 2.28 17.06
N GLU A 72 4.26 1.30 17.73
CA GLU A 72 3.91 0.00 17.12
C GLU A 72 3.01 0.16 15.89
N THR A 73 2.04 1.08 15.95
CA THR A 73 1.09 1.28 14.84
C THR A 73 1.73 2.01 13.66
N VAL A 74 2.56 3.02 13.94
CA VAL A 74 3.29 3.77 12.91
C VAL A 74 4.30 2.87 12.21
N SER A 75 5.07 2.10 12.98
CA SER A 75 6.01 1.11 12.49
C SER A 75 5.34 0.07 11.59
N ALA A 76 4.23 -0.54 12.03
CA ALA A 76 3.47 -1.50 11.22
C ALA A 76 2.93 -0.86 9.92
N GLY A 77 2.48 0.39 9.97
CA GLY A 77 2.01 1.12 8.79
C GLY A 77 3.12 1.40 7.78
N VAL A 78 4.28 1.88 8.24
CA VAL A 78 5.44 2.15 7.36
C VAL A 78 6.03 0.85 6.80
N GLN A 79 6.07 -0.22 7.60
CA GLN A 79 6.45 -1.54 7.11
C GLN A 79 5.49 -2.03 6.02
N THR A 80 4.18 -1.91 6.25
CA THR A 80 3.15 -2.32 5.28
C THR A 80 3.28 -1.53 3.97
N LEU A 81 3.45 -0.21 4.06
CA LEU A 81 3.69 0.65 2.89
C LEU A 81 4.91 0.17 2.11
N ASN A 82 6.06 0.05 2.78
CA ASN A 82 7.31 -0.33 2.15
C ASN A 82 7.23 -1.71 1.47
N THR A 83 6.61 -2.69 2.11
CA THR A 83 6.42 -4.03 1.52
C THR A 83 5.52 -3.97 0.29
N ARG A 84 4.36 -3.33 0.39
CA ARG A 84 3.39 -3.29 -0.72
C ARG A 84 3.91 -2.52 -1.94
N ILE A 85 4.67 -1.45 -1.73
CA ILE A 85 5.31 -0.72 -2.82
C ILE A 85 6.42 -1.55 -3.47
N GLN A 86 7.21 -2.31 -2.69
CA GLN A 86 8.22 -3.22 -3.24
C GLN A 86 7.62 -4.41 -4.01
N ASP A 87 6.40 -4.81 -3.66
CA ASP A 87 5.67 -5.89 -4.32
C ASP A 87 4.97 -5.44 -5.62
N LEU A 88 5.04 -4.14 -5.97
CA LEU A 88 4.47 -3.65 -7.23
C LEU A 88 5.24 -4.22 -8.43
N PRO A 89 4.55 -4.47 -9.57
CA PRO A 89 5.18 -5.00 -10.76
C PRO A 89 6.28 -4.06 -11.29
N PRO A 90 7.32 -4.60 -11.94
CA PRO A 90 8.35 -3.79 -12.57
C PRO A 90 7.77 -2.97 -13.74
N LEU A 91 8.47 -1.93 -14.13
CA LEU A 91 8.15 -1.14 -15.31
C LEU A 91 8.63 -1.79 -16.60
N THR A 92 7.92 -1.47 -17.67
CA THR A 92 8.26 -1.89 -19.04
C THR A 92 9.46 -1.10 -19.58
N GLU A 93 9.68 0.12 -19.09
CA GLU A 93 10.74 1.02 -19.54
C GLU A 93 11.90 1.14 -18.53
N ASP A 94 13.11 0.69 -18.91
CA ASP A 94 14.31 0.70 -18.06
C ASP A 94 14.64 2.08 -17.45
N MET A 95 14.52 3.16 -18.24
CA MET A 95 14.83 4.51 -17.73
C MET A 95 13.84 4.99 -16.67
N ALA A 96 12.58 4.56 -16.76
CA ALA A 96 11.58 4.88 -15.73
C ALA A 96 11.75 3.95 -14.51
N GLN A 97 12.20 2.71 -14.73
CA GLN A 97 12.55 1.78 -13.67
C GLN A 97 13.65 2.35 -12.76
N ASP A 98 14.71 2.92 -13.32
CA ASP A 98 15.79 3.53 -12.54
C ASP A 98 15.28 4.66 -11.60
N GLU A 99 14.28 5.42 -12.05
CA GLU A 99 13.66 6.50 -11.27
C GLU A 99 12.79 5.93 -10.14
N VAL A 100 11.97 4.92 -10.44
CA VAL A 100 11.17 4.20 -9.43
C VAL A 100 12.07 3.54 -8.40
N ASP A 101 13.12 2.83 -8.81
CA ASP A 101 14.05 2.14 -7.92
C ASP A 101 14.73 3.10 -6.94
N ALA A 102 15.07 4.31 -7.40
CA ALA A 102 15.67 5.33 -6.56
C ALA A 102 14.73 5.77 -5.41
N ILE A 103 13.42 5.87 -5.68
CA ILE A 103 12.41 6.22 -4.67
C ILE A 103 12.07 5.03 -3.78
N VAL A 104 11.89 3.83 -4.36
CA VAL A 104 11.64 2.60 -3.60
C VAL A 104 12.78 2.32 -2.62
N ALA A 105 14.03 2.66 -2.98
CA ALA A 105 15.18 2.55 -2.10
C ALA A 105 15.14 3.45 -0.84
N LEU A 106 14.27 4.46 -0.79
CA LEU A 106 14.03 5.27 0.42
C LEU A 106 13.16 4.54 1.47
N GLY A 107 12.38 3.54 1.04
CA GLY A 107 11.47 2.78 1.89
C GLY A 107 12.16 1.93 2.97
N PRO A 108 13.20 1.13 2.65
CA PRO A 108 13.89 0.33 3.66
C PRO A 108 14.52 1.15 4.79
N PRO A 109 15.25 2.26 4.55
CA PRO A 109 15.70 3.13 5.64
C PRO A 109 14.57 3.69 6.52
N ALA A 110 13.44 4.10 5.94
CA ALA A 110 12.29 4.57 6.71
C ALA A 110 11.68 3.46 7.58
N ARG A 111 11.48 2.26 7.02
CA ARG A 111 11.03 1.07 7.76
C ARG A 111 11.99 0.72 8.90
N ASP A 112 13.28 0.62 8.59
CA ASP A 112 14.29 0.14 9.53
C ASP A 112 14.48 1.11 10.70
N ALA A 113 14.29 2.42 10.46
CA ALA A 113 14.26 3.41 11.53
C ALA A 113 13.17 3.08 12.55
N TRP A 114 11.92 2.88 12.12
CA TRP A 114 10.82 2.55 13.04
C TRP A 114 11.00 1.21 13.75
N LEU A 115 11.42 0.17 13.03
CA LEU A 115 11.68 -1.15 13.62
C LEU A 115 12.76 -1.11 14.69
N SER A 116 13.80 -0.28 14.49
CA SER A 116 14.87 -0.14 15.47
C SER A 116 14.41 0.48 16.80
N LEU A 117 13.34 1.28 16.77
CA LEU A 117 12.77 1.92 17.96
C LEU A 117 11.88 0.95 18.75
N GLU A 118 11.24 -0.03 18.09
CA GLU A 118 10.42 -1.04 18.79
C GLU A 118 11.25 -1.92 19.73
N ASP A 119 12.53 -2.10 19.41
CA ASP A 119 13.47 -2.89 20.20
C ASP A 119 14.17 -2.05 21.30
N ASP A 120 13.91 -0.74 21.39
CA ASP A 120 14.52 0.17 22.34
C ASP A 120 13.57 0.50 23.53
N ASP A 121 14.09 0.38 24.74
CA ASP A 121 13.36 0.67 25.98
C ASP A 121 13.32 2.19 26.29
N ASP A 122 14.16 3.01 25.63
CA ASP A 122 14.30 4.46 25.88
C ASP A 122 14.31 5.27 24.57
N VAL A 123 13.19 5.21 23.82
CA VAL A 123 12.99 5.94 22.57
C VAL A 123 12.94 7.45 22.83
N SER A 124 13.83 8.21 22.18
CA SER A 124 13.86 9.67 22.30
C SER A 124 12.98 10.37 21.26
N GLU A 125 12.59 11.62 21.54
CA GLU A 125 11.88 12.49 20.56
C GLU A 125 12.71 12.73 19.30
N ASP A 126 14.04 12.80 19.43
CA ASP A 126 14.95 12.98 18.29
C ASP A 126 14.92 11.75 17.37
N ASP A 127 14.89 10.54 17.94
CA ASP A 127 14.82 9.30 17.16
C ASP A 127 13.49 9.16 16.41
N LEU A 128 12.37 9.50 17.07
CA LEU A 128 11.05 9.56 16.45
C LEU A 128 10.99 10.59 15.32
N SER A 129 11.65 11.75 15.51
CA SER A 129 11.75 12.80 14.49
C SER A 129 12.56 12.36 13.28
N ASP A 130 13.67 11.65 13.49
CA ASP A 130 14.49 11.11 12.39
C ASP A 130 13.72 10.04 11.60
N ALA A 131 13.05 9.10 12.27
CA ALA A 131 12.21 8.09 11.62
C ALA A 131 11.03 8.72 10.84
N SER A 132 10.39 9.73 11.43
CA SER A 132 9.32 10.50 10.79
C SER A 132 9.81 11.25 9.55
N THR A 133 11.00 11.86 9.61
CA THR A 133 11.62 12.55 8.47
C THR A 133 11.91 11.60 7.32
N LEU A 134 12.46 10.41 7.60
CA LEU A 134 12.70 9.38 6.58
C LEU A 134 11.39 8.92 5.92
N THR A 135 10.32 8.78 6.71
CA THR A 135 8.99 8.42 6.20
C THR A 135 8.42 9.49 5.27
N SER A 136 8.50 10.76 5.67
CA SER A 136 8.05 11.87 4.81
C SER A 136 8.90 12.01 3.55
N ALA A 137 10.22 11.74 3.61
CA ALA A 137 11.06 11.72 2.42
C ALA A 137 10.65 10.60 1.45
N TYR A 138 10.31 9.41 1.97
CA TYR A 138 9.84 8.30 1.14
C TYR A 138 8.47 8.59 0.50
N VAL A 139 7.48 9.03 1.29
CA VAL A 139 6.15 9.42 0.79
C VAL A 139 6.26 10.58 -0.21
N GLY A 140 7.09 11.59 0.09
CA GLY A 140 7.36 12.70 -0.82
C GLY A 140 7.93 12.24 -2.15
N GLY A 141 8.87 11.28 -2.15
CA GLY A 141 9.39 10.67 -3.37
C GLY A 141 8.31 9.97 -4.21
N LEU A 142 7.38 9.25 -3.57
CA LEU A 142 6.24 8.63 -4.27
C LEU A 142 5.32 9.69 -4.89
N VAL A 143 5.07 10.78 -4.19
CA VAL A 143 4.30 11.92 -4.70
C VAL A 143 5.02 12.61 -5.87
N GLU A 144 6.34 12.76 -5.80
CA GLU A 144 7.16 13.32 -6.89
C GLU A 144 7.10 12.47 -8.16
N LEU A 145 7.03 11.14 -8.03
CA LEU A 145 6.77 10.22 -9.14
C LEU A 145 5.36 10.34 -9.73
N GLY A 146 4.41 10.91 -8.97
CA GLY A 146 3.03 11.12 -9.38
C GLY A 146 2.01 10.19 -8.73
N ALA A 147 2.40 9.38 -7.74
CA ALA A 147 1.45 8.59 -6.96
C ALA A 147 0.65 9.48 -6.00
N ASP A 148 -0.64 9.19 -5.80
CA ASP A 148 -1.52 9.94 -4.90
C ASP A 148 -1.30 9.53 -3.42
N CYS A 149 -0.11 9.80 -2.91
CA CYS A 149 0.30 9.43 -1.56
C CYS A 149 0.27 10.60 -0.56
N GLY A 150 -0.24 11.77 -0.97
CA GLY A 150 -0.30 12.97 -0.11
C GLY A 150 -1.19 12.82 1.12
N VAL A 151 -1.99 11.75 1.21
CA VAL A 151 -2.76 11.39 2.40
C VAL A 151 -1.90 10.88 3.55
N LEU A 152 -0.64 10.49 3.28
CA LEU A 152 0.31 9.93 4.25
C LEU A 152 1.41 10.92 4.69
N ASP A 153 1.39 12.16 4.18
CA ASP A 153 2.38 13.20 4.52
C ASP A 153 2.01 13.96 5.81
#